data_AF-A0A7C3FHJ1-F1
#
_entry.id   AF-A0A7C3FHJ1-F1
#
_cell.length_a   1.000
_cell.length_b   1.000
_cell.length_c   1.000
_cell.angle_alpha   90.00
_cell.angle_beta   90.00
_cell.angle_gamma   90.00
#
_symmetry.space_group_name_H-M   'P 1'
#
loop_
_entity.id
_entity.type
_entity.pdbx_description
1 polymer ?
#
loop_
_entity_poly.entity_id
_entity_poly.type
_entity_poly.pdbx_seq_one_letter_code
_entity_poly.pdbx_strand_id
1 'polypeptide(L)'
;MTLAAILTLLLQILVILLLLVWWARWTPRGLAWAAFALLAAAGLSYLSSLLFHVPPYQAGCDGVCPGWRGYPLPTHHVLAENRVIFDGASFVRNAFFYYAVFLAYSAIVAWLIRYFRMTERGWSRWLLFILAVIIPLASPPLWLPPPQPAVSVADLRLVNNAARDWRWQLHLRGGMDRRLALEDIRPAPDGQGQRVCFRIYTWFYLPYQRAYIDLDEAGLRARDGREIPLTQSCWEGDEP
;
A
#
# COMPACT_ATOMS: atom_id res chain seq x y z
N MET A 1 11.61 -20.04 0.69
CA MET A 1 11.44 -18.93 1.66
C MET A 1 12.79 -18.53 2.19
N THR A 2 13.09 -17.23 2.30
CA THR A 2 14.35 -16.75 2.86
C THR A 2 14.35 -16.88 4.39
N LEU A 3 15.52 -17.00 5.01
CA LEU A 3 15.68 -17.05 6.48
C LEU A 3 15.00 -15.85 7.16
N ALA A 4 15.13 -14.66 6.58
CA ALA A 4 14.49 -13.44 7.06
C ALA A 4 12.95 -13.55 7.07
N ALA A 5 12.35 -14.16 6.05
CA ALA A 5 10.90 -14.35 5.98
C ALA A 5 10.41 -15.29 7.08
N ILE A 6 11.16 -16.37 7.36
CA ILE A 6 10.85 -17.32 8.44
C ILE A 6 10.95 -16.63 9.80
N LEU A 7 12.04 -15.91 10.06
CA LEU A 7 12.23 -15.19 11.32
C LEU A 7 11.12 -14.16 11.55
N THR A 8 10.74 -13.42 10.51
CA THR A 8 9.65 -12.44 10.59
C THR A 8 8.32 -13.10 10.92
N LEU A 9 8.03 -14.25 10.31
CA LEU A 9 6.81 -15.02 10.59
C LEU A 9 6.80 -15.53 12.04
N LEU A 10 7.90 -16.10 12.52
CA LEU A 10 8.02 -16.58 13.90
C LEU A 10 7.83 -15.44 14.90
N LEU A 11 8.43 -14.28 14.64
CA LEU A 11 8.26 -13.09 15.47
C LEU A 11 6.80 -12.61 15.47
N GLN A 12 6.14 -12.58 14.31
CA GLN A 12 4.72 -12.24 14.20
C GLN A 12 3.84 -13.18 15.01
N ILE A 13 4.07 -14.50 14.91
CA ILE A 13 3.33 -15.51 15.68
C ILE A 13 3.54 -15.28 17.17
N LEU A 14 4.78 -15.07 17.62
CA LEU A 14 5.09 -14.80 19.02
C LEU A 14 4.34 -13.56 19.54
N VAL A 15 4.37 -12.45 18.79
CA VAL A 15 3.65 -11.22 19.15
C VAL A 15 2.15 -11.46 19.25
N ILE A 16 1.56 -12.17 18.29
CA ILE A 16 0.13 -12.52 18.31
C ILE A 16 -0.21 -13.35 19.55
N LEU A 17 0.59 -14.38 19.87
CA LEU A 17 0.37 -15.22 21.03
C LEU A 17 0.42 -14.42 22.34
N LEU A 18 1.40 -13.54 22.50
CA LEU A 18 1.50 -12.68 23.67
C LEU A 18 0.30 -11.74 23.81
N LEU A 19 -0.15 -11.15 22.70
CA LEU A 19 -1.35 -10.30 22.68
C LEU A 19 -2.63 -11.09 22.96
N LEU A 20 -2.73 -12.32 22.47
CA LEU A 20 -3.86 -13.21 22.77
C LEU A 20 -3.93 -13.54 24.26
N VAL A 21 -2.80 -13.89 24.88
CA VAL A 21 -2.70 -14.13 26.32
C VAL A 21 -3.10 -12.87 27.10
N TRP A 22 -2.65 -11.71 26.65
CA TRP A 22 -3.05 -10.43 27.25
C TRP A 22 -4.56 -10.22 27.17
N TRP A 23 -5.17 -10.36 26.01
CA TRP A 23 -6.61 -10.17 25.82
C TRP A 23 -7.43 -11.19 26.63
N ALA A 24 -7.02 -12.46 26.65
CA ALA A 24 -7.68 -13.51 27.41
C ALA A 24 -7.66 -13.24 28.93
N ARG A 25 -6.54 -12.72 29.45
CA ARG A 25 -6.37 -12.48 30.89
C ARG A 25 -7.04 -11.20 31.37
N TRP A 26 -6.98 -10.13 30.57
CA TRP A 26 -7.33 -8.79 31.03
C TRP A 26 -8.77 -8.38 30.72
N THR A 27 -9.50 -9.11 29.87
CA THR A 27 -10.89 -8.75 29.54
C THR A 27 -11.79 -9.97 29.41
N PRO A 28 -13.01 -9.95 30.01
CA PRO A 28 -13.92 -11.09 29.95
C PRO A 28 -14.40 -11.40 28.52
N ARG A 29 -14.41 -10.41 27.62
CA ARG A 29 -14.74 -10.56 26.20
C ARG A 29 -13.51 -10.57 25.28
N GLY A 30 -12.32 -10.76 25.84
CA GLY A 30 -11.07 -10.63 25.07
C GLY A 30 -10.94 -11.65 23.95
N LEU A 31 -11.37 -12.89 24.17
CA LEU A 31 -11.37 -13.92 23.13
C LEU A 31 -12.37 -13.62 22.01
N ALA A 32 -13.54 -13.07 22.33
CA ALA A 32 -14.51 -12.64 21.33
C ALA A 32 -13.94 -11.49 20.47
N TRP A 33 -13.23 -10.53 21.09
CA TRP A 33 -12.53 -9.48 20.37
C TRP A 33 -11.42 -10.02 19.47
N ALA A 34 -10.61 -10.95 19.97
CA ALA A 34 -9.56 -11.60 19.19
C ALA A 34 -10.13 -12.32 17.96
N ALA A 35 -11.23 -13.07 18.11
CA ALA A 35 -11.90 -13.73 16.99
C ALA A 35 -12.44 -12.72 15.96
N PHE A 36 -13.06 -11.62 16.42
CA PHE A 36 -13.49 -10.54 15.54
C PHE A 36 -12.32 -9.91 14.78
N ALA A 37 -11.22 -9.59 15.48
CA ALA A 37 -10.04 -8.98 14.90
C ALA A 37 -9.36 -9.90 13.86
N LEU A 38 -9.41 -11.23 14.05
CA LEU A 38 -8.92 -12.20 13.07
C LEU A 38 -9.75 -12.15 11.77
N LEU A 39 -11.07 -12.14 11.89
CA LEU A 39 -11.96 -12.03 10.72
C LEU A 39 -11.79 -10.69 10.00
N ALA A 40 -11.70 -9.60 10.74
CA ALA A 40 -11.44 -8.28 10.18
C ALA A 40 -10.07 -8.23 9.46
N ALA A 41 -9.04 -8.83 10.04
CA ALA A 41 -7.71 -8.90 9.45
C ALA A 41 -7.68 -9.71 8.14
N ALA A 42 -8.39 -10.84 8.08
CA ALA A 42 -8.55 -11.62 6.85
C ALA A 42 -9.32 -10.82 5.79
N GLY A 43 -10.40 -10.14 6.18
CA GLY A 43 -11.17 -9.26 5.30
C GLY A 43 -10.32 -8.11 4.72
N LEU A 44 -9.49 -7.48 5.54
CA LEU A 44 -8.55 -6.45 5.07
C LEU A 44 -7.46 -6.99 4.16
N SER A 45 -6.92 -8.18 4.47
CA SER A 45 -5.97 -8.85 3.57
C SER A 45 -6.59 -9.05 2.18
N TYR A 46 -7.85 -9.48 2.13
CA TYR A 46 -8.60 -9.61 0.88
C TYR A 46 -8.85 -8.25 0.21
N LEU A 47 -9.37 -7.26 0.93
CA LEU A 47 -9.61 -5.91 0.39
C LEU A 47 -8.32 -5.26 -0.13
N SER A 48 -7.19 -5.51 0.51
CA SER A 48 -5.88 -5.03 0.05
C SER A 48 -5.56 -5.53 -1.36
N SER A 49 -5.98 -6.76 -1.71
CA SER A 49 -5.78 -7.33 -3.04
C SER A 49 -6.64 -6.69 -4.13
N LEU A 50 -7.73 -6.01 -3.74
CA LEU A 50 -8.59 -5.28 -4.67
C LEU A 50 -8.13 -3.84 -4.84
N LEU A 51 -7.69 -3.19 -3.76
CA LEU A 51 -7.30 -1.79 -3.75
C LEU A 51 -5.88 -1.56 -4.29
N PHE A 52 -4.96 -2.47 -3.97
CA PHE A 52 -3.54 -2.34 -4.30
C PHE A 52 -3.18 -3.30 -5.41
N HIS A 53 -2.94 -2.73 -6.59
CA HIS A 53 -2.61 -3.46 -7.80
C HIS A 53 -1.43 -2.78 -8.51
N VAL A 54 -0.39 -3.56 -8.74
CA VAL A 54 0.71 -3.23 -9.64
C VAL A 54 0.53 -4.08 -10.89
N PRO A 55 0.24 -3.48 -12.06
CA PRO A 55 0.08 -4.23 -13.30
C PRO A 55 1.44 -4.82 -13.75
N PRO A 56 1.46 -5.76 -14.71
CA PRO A 56 2.70 -6.15 -15.37
C PRO A 56 3.45 -4.94 -15.92
N TYR A 57 4.76 -4.89 -15.68
CA TYR A 57 5.59 -3.71 -15.88
C TYR A 57 6.92 -4.07 -16.56
N GLN A 58 7.53 -3.12 -17.25
CA GLN A 58 8.85 -3.20 -17.87
C GLN A 58 9.93 -2.49 -17.05
N ALA A 59 9.55 -1.57 -16.17
CA ALA A 59 10.48 -0.86 -15.29
C ALA A 59 11.41 -1.83 -14.53
N GLY A 60 12.72 -1.71 -14.72
CA GLY A 60 13.72 -2.55 -14.04
C GLY A 60 13.88 -3.98 -14.58
N CYS A 61 13.29 -4.31 -15.73
CA CYS A 61 13.31 -5.66 -16.29
C CYS A 61 13.71 -5.68 -17.77
N ASP A 62 14.42 -6.72 -18.22
CA ASP A 62 14.81 -6.91 -19.64
C ASP A 62 13.63 -7.35 -20.55
N GLY A 63 12.40 -7.01 -20.15
CA GLY A 63 11.14 -7.45 -20.75
C GLY A 63 9.96 -7.11 -19.84
N VAL A 64 8.88 -7.89 -19.91
CA VAL A 64 7.70 -7.69 -19.05
C VAL A 64 7.81 -8.55 -17.79
N CYS A 65 7.95 -7.90 -16.65
CA CYS A 65 7.87 -8.53 -15.33
C CYS A 65 6.42 -8.74 -14.88
N PRO A 66 6.15 -9.80 -14.09
CA PRO A 66 4.84 -10.02 -13.54
C PRO A 66 4.47 -8.92 -12.54
N GLY A 67 3.22 -8.48 -12.62
CA GLY A 67 2.61 -7.61 -11.63
C GLY A 67 2.18 -8.37 -10.37
N TRP A 68 1.53 -7.67 -9.45
CA TRP A 68 1.03 -8.26 -8.22
C TRP A 68 -0.13 -7.45 -7.61
N ARG A 69 -0.86 -8.08 -6.69
CA ARG A 69 -1.93 -7.46 -5.91
C ARG A 69 -1.76 -7.73 -4.43
N GLY A 70 -2.25 -6.82 -3.60
CA GLY A 70 -2.24 -6.95 -2.14
C GLY A 70 -1.06 -6.24 -1.51
N TYR A 71 -1.27 -5.75 -0.30
CA TYR A 71 -0.32 -4.93 0.42
C TYR A 71 -0.53 -5.10 1.92
N PRO A 72 0.49 -4.99 2.80
CA PRO A 72 1.92 -4.78 2.52
C PRO A 72 2.63 -5.93 1.80
N LEU A 73 2.06 -7.15 1.78
CA LEU A 73 2.62 -8.29 1.07
C LEU A 73 1.79 -8.63 -0.18
N PRO A 74 2.42 -9.00 -1.30
CA PRO A 74 1.70 -9.45 -2.49
C PRO A 74 0.97 -10.76 -2.18
N THR A 75 -0.35 -10.75 -2.33
CA THR A 75 -1.24 -11.92 -2.11
C THR A 75 -1.61 -12.60 -3.42
N HIS A 76 -1.48 -11.89 -4.54
CA HIS A 76 -1.67 -12.44 -5.87
C HIS A 76 -0.56 -11.96 -6.80
N HIS A 77 -0.18 -12.81 -7.74
CA HIS A 77 0.76 -12.49 -8.81
C HIS A 77 -0.01 -12.39 -10.13
N VAL A 78 0.30 -11.35 -10.92
CA VAL A 78 -0.33 -11.09 -12.21
C VAL A 78 0.71 -11.38 -13.29
N LEU A 79 0.54 -12.47 -14.03
CA LEU A 79 1.43 -12.86 -15.12
C LEU A 79 1.19 -11.99 -16.37
N ALA A 80 2.09 -12.08 -17.35
CA ALA A 80 2.03 -11.30 -18.60
C ALA A 80 0.71 -11.47 -19.38
N GLU A 81 0.08 -12.64 -19.33
CA GLU A 81 -1.25 -12.93 -19.92
C GLU A 81 -2.44 -12.42 -19.08
N ASN A 82 -2.18 -11.55 -18.09
CA ASN A 82 -3.16 -11.10 -17.09
C ASN A 82 -3.76 -12.26 -16.24
N ARG A 83 -3.10 -13.42 -16.22
CA ARG A 83 -3.47 -14.55 -15.37
C ARG A 83 -3.09 -14.24 -13.93
N VAL A 84 -4.07 -14.32 -13.03
CA VAL A 84 -3.89 -14.04 -11.61
C VAL A 84 -3.70 -15.34 -10.84
N ILE A 85 -2.57 -15.49 -10.16
CA ILE A 85 -2.26 -16.63 -9.30
C ILE A 85 -2.34 -16.18 -7.85
N PHE A 86 -3.11 -16.90 -7.03
CA PHE A 86 -3.23 -16.64 -5.60
C PHE A 86 -2.07 -17.26 -4.82
N ASP A 87 -1.44 -16.47 -3.96
CA ASP A 87 -0.44 -16.92 -2.99
C ASP A 87 -1.05 -16.96 -1.59
N GLY A 88 -1.52 -18.15 -1.20
CA GLY A 88 -2.12 -18.38 0.11
C GLY A 88 -1.16 -18.15 1.28
N ALA A 89 0.14 -18.40 1.10
CA ALA A 89 1.11 -18.21 2.17
C ALA A 89 1.29 -16.71 2.47
N SER A 90 1.42 -15.89 1.42
CA SER A 90 1.49 -14.44 1.59
C SER A 90 0.16 -13.85 2.06
N PHE A 91 -0.98 -14.41 1.65
CA PHE A 91 -2.28 -14.01 2.20
C PHE A 91 -2.38 -14.21 3.71
N VAL A 92 -1.97 -15.38 4.23
CA VAL A 92 -1.97 -15.67 5.67
C VAL A 92 -1.01 -14.74 6.41
N ARG A 93 0.19 -14.51 5.87
CA ARG A 93 1.16 -13.56 6.46
C ARG A 93 0.62 -12.14 6.50
N ASN A 94 -0.06 -11.72 5.44
CA ASN A 94 -0.68 -10.40 5.35
C ASN A 94 -1.84 -10.27 6.36
N ALA A 95 -2.66 -11.32 6.52
CA ALA A 95 -3.69 -11.37 7.55
C ALA A 95 -3.09 -11.34 8.97
N PHE A 96 -2.01 -12.07 9.23
CA PHE A 96 -1.33 -12.03 10.54
C PHE A 96 -0.73 -10.66 10.84
N PHE A 97 -0.21 -9.96 9.83
CA PHE A 97 0.23 -8.58 9.98
C PHE A 97 -0.93 -7.69 10.45
N TYR A 98 -2.06 -7.68 9.74
CA TYR A 98 -3.24 -6.91 10.15
C TYR A 98 -3.78 -7.32 11.52
N TYR A 99 -3.74 -8.61 11.83
CA TYR A 99 -4.23 -9.14 13.10
C TYR A 99 -3.38 -8.67 14.28
N ALA A 100 -2.05 -8.76 14.15
CA ALA A 100 -1.12 -8.24 15.16
C ALA A 100 -1.32 -6.74 15.38
N VAL A 101 -1.47 -5.98 14.29
CA VAL A 101 -1.72 -4.54 14.32
C VAL A 101 -3.02 -4.20 15.07
N PHE A 102 -4.12 -4.87 14.76
CA PHE A 102 -5.39 -4.66 15.48
C PHE A 102 -5.28 -5.01 16.96
N LEU A 103 -4.72 -6.17 17.29
CA LEU A 103 -4.58 -6.61 18.68
C LEU A 103 -3.68 -5.66 19.48
N ALA A 104 -2.57 -5.22 18.91
CA ALA A 104 -1.62 -4.32 19.57
C ALA A 104 -2.24 -2.94 19.81
N TYR A 105 -2.84 -2.35 18.77
CA TYR A 105 -3.38 -1.00 18.87
C TYR A 105 -4.60 -0.94 19.79
N SER A 106 -5.49 -1.94 19.70
CA SER A 106 -6.61 -2.06 20.64
C SER A 106 -6.14 -2.31 22.07
N ALA A 107 -5.05 -3.05 22.29
CA ALA A 107 -4.46 -3.24 23.62
C ALA A 107 -3.91 -1.92 24.19
N ILE A 108 -3.23 -1.10 23.36
CA ILE A 108 -2.77 0.24 23.73
C ILE A 108 -3.96 1.11 24.15
N VAL A 109 -5.03 1.14 23.35
CA VAL A 109 -6.23 1.92 23.67
C VAL A 109 -6.91 1.44 24.95
N ALA A 110 -7.06 0.13 25.12
CA ALA A 110 -7.62 -0.44 26.34
C ALA A 110 -6.75 -0.14 27.58
N TRP A 111 -5.43 -0.13 27.42
CA TRP A 111 -4.50 0.27 28.45
C TRP A 111 -4.66 1.77 28.80
N LEU A 112 -4.72 2.66 27.81
CA LEU A 112 -4.94 4.10 28.01
C LEU A 112 -6.26 4.39 28.75
N ILE A 113 -7.35 3.75 28.34
CA ILE A 113 -8.67 3.89 28.99
C ILE A 113 -8.58 3.55 30.49
N ARG A 114 -7.85 2.48 30.83
CA ARG A 114 -7.64 2.06 32.23
C ARG A 114 -6.71 3.01 32.99
N TYR A 115 -5.61 3.40 32.35
CA TYR A 115 -4.62 4.29 32.93
C TYR A 115 -5.24 5.63 33.33
N PHE A 116 -6.07 6.21 32.45
CA PHE A 116 -6.79 7.47 32.70
C PHE A 116 -8.10 7.30 33.48
N ARG A 117 -8.44 6.08 33.93
CA ARG A 117 -9.68 5.77 34.66
C ARG A 117 -10.93 6.35 33.99
N MET A 118 -10.99 6.32 32.67
CA MET A 118 -12.13 6.89 31.93
C MET A 118 -13.43 6.17 32.30
N THR A 119 -14.45 6.93 32.69
CA THR A 119 -15.76 6.43 33.12
C THR A 119 -16.41 5.52 32.09
N GLU A 120 -17.07 4.46 32.55
CA GLU A 120 -17.55 3.36 31.70
C GLU A 120 -18.61 3.75 30.65
N ARG A 121 -19.33 4.86 30.85
CA ARG A 121 -20.40 5.40 30.01
C ARG A 121 -20.07 6.80 29.50
N GLY A 122 -19.02 6.90 28.70
CA GLY A 122 -18.65 8.15 28.02
C GLY A 122 -18.54 7.94 26.52
N TRP A 123 -19.04 8.90 25.74
CA TRP A 123 -18.81 8.95 24.28
C TRP A 123 -17.32 8.86 23.94
N SER A 124 -16.45 9.36 24.83
CA SER A 124 -14.99 9.30 24.73
C SER A 124 -14.45 7.88 24.56
N ARG A 125 -15.03 6.90 25.26
CA ARG A 125 -14.60 5.48 25.16
C ARG A 125 -14.93 4.90 23.79
N TRP A 126 -16.09 5.25 23.24
CA TRP A 126 -16.51 4.82 21.91
C TRP A 126 -15.63 5.45 20.83
N LEU A 127 -15.33 6.75 20.94
CA LEU A 127 -14.40 7.42 20.04
C LEU A 127 -13.00 6.79 20.09
N LEU A 128 -12.45 6.51 21.28
CA LEU A 128 -11.16 5.85 21.40
C LEU A 128 -11.15 4.46 20.77
N PHE A 129 -12.25 3.70 20.89
CA PHE A 129 -12.38 2.40 20.25
C PHE A 129 -12.43 2.50 18.72
N ILE A 130 -13.13 3.51 18.18
CA ILE A 130 -13.12 3.78 16.74
C ILE A 130 -11.73 4.18 16.27
N LEU A 131 -11.06 5.07 17.00
CA LEU A 131 -9.68 5.44 16.72
C LEU A 131 -8.77 4.21 16.79
N ALA A 132 -9.07 3.23 17.66
CA ALA A 132 -8.34 1.98 17.73
C ALA A 132 -8.38 1.14 16.45
N VAL A 133 -9.44 1.31 15.65
CA VAL A 133 -9.64 0.63 14.38
C VAL A 133 -9.17 1.49 13.21
N ILE A 134 -9.48 2.79 13.23
CA ILE A 134 -9.17 3.71 12.12
C ILE A 134 -7.67 4.04 12.06
N ILE A 135 -7.02 4.36 13.19
CA ILE A 135 -5.64 4.82 13.17
C ILE A 135 -4.70 3.77 12.58
N PRO A 136 -4.77 2.47 12.94
CA PRO A 136 -3.90 1.46 12.33
C PRO A 136 -4.09 1.27 10.83
N LEU A 137 -5.27 1.62 10.29
CA LEU A 137 -5.56 1.55 8.86
C LEU A 137 -5.12 2.83 8.14
N ALA A 138 -5.13 3.96 8.83
CA ALA A 138 -4.73 5.26 8.31
C ALA A 138 -3.22 5.56 8.46
N SER A 139 -2.53 4.86 9.36
CA SER A 139 -1.09 5.03 9.60
C SER A 139 -0.13 4.32 8.63
N PRO A 140 -0.47 3.25 7.88
CA PRO A 140 0.47 2.59 6.96
C PRO A 140 1.18 3.54 5.99
N PRO A 141 0.52 4.57 5.42
CA PRO A 141 1.20 5.57 4.62
C PRO A 141 2.40 6.20 5.33
N LEU A 142 2.34 6.44 6.63
CA LEU A 142 3.45 7.09 7.32
C LEU A 142 4.75 6.27 7.24
N TRP A 143 4.66 4.94 7.21
CA TRP A 143 5.81 4.06 7.48
C TRP A 143 6.15 3.14 6.31
N LEU A 144 5.22 2.94 5.37
CA LEU A 144 5.40 2.04 4.26
C LEU A 144 5.34 2.81 2.94
N PRO A 145 6.22 2.54 1.96
CA PRO A 145 6.16 3.17 0.65
C PRO A 145 4.95 2.64 -0.13
N PRO A 146 4.32 3.44 -1.01
CA PRO A 146 3.16 2.97 -1.76
C PRO A 146 3.56 1.76 -2.64
N PRO A 147 2.60 0.88 -2.97
CA PRO A 147 2.87 -0.31 -3.76
C PRO A 147 3.38 0.07 -5.15
N GLN A 148 4.63 -0.27 -5.44
CA GLN A 148 5.31 0.06 -6.68
C GLN A 148 6.32 -1.03 -7.06
N PRO A 149 6.67 -1.18 -8.35
CA PRO A 149 7.68 -2.14 -8.78
C PRO A 149 9.07 -1.76 -8.27
N ALA A 150 9.95 -2.75 -8.17
CA ALA A 150 11.37 -2.51 -7.95
C ALA A 150 11.99 -2.02 -9.26
N VAL A 151 12.81 -0.96 -9.18
CA VAL A 151 13.43 -0.33 -10.35
C VAL A 151 14.93 -0.57 -10.38
N SER A 152 15.49 -0.64 -11.59
CA SER A 152 16.93 -0.63 -11.79
C SER A 152 17.52 0.74 -11.41
N VAL A 153 18.84 0.80 -11.19
CA VAL A 153 19.54 2.06 -10.89
C VAL A 153 19.43 3.05 -12.06
N ALA A 154 19.42 2.56 -13.30
CA ALA A 154 19.26 3.39 -14.48
C ALA A 154 17.86 4.03 -14.54
N ASP A 155 16.82 3.22 -14.27
CA ASP A 155 15.43 3.67 -14.28
C ASP A 155 15.11 4.60 -13.11
N LEU A 156 15.77 4.41 -11.97
CA LEU A 156 15.57 5.26 -10.78
C LEU A 156 15.80 6.74 -11.09
N ARG A 157 16.73 7.06 -12.01
CA ARG A 157 16.96 8.43 -12.48
C ARG A 157 15.73 8.98 -13.20
N LEU A 158 15.14 8.21 -14.11
CA LEU A 158 13.95 8.60 -14.87
C LEU A 158 12.77 8.84 -13.93
N VAL A 159 12.53 7.91 -13.01
CA VAL A 159 11.47 7.98 -12.00
C VAL A 159 11.61 9.22 -11.13
N ASN A 160 12.82 9.50 -10.63
CA ASN A 160 13.07 10.65 -9.78
C ASN A 160 12.90 11.99 -10.53
N ASN A 161 13.35 12.06 -11.78
CA ASN A 161 13.19 13.27 -12.60
C ASN A 161 11.71 13.51 -12.92
N ALA A 162 10.97 12.48 -13.32
CA ALA A 162 9.54 12.56 -13.58
C ALA A 162 8.74 12.91 -12.32
N ALA A 163 9.05 12.29 -11.18
CA ALA A 163 8.39 12.59 -9.91
C ALA A 163 8.69 14.01 -9.42
N ARG A 164 9.91 14.51 -9.64
CA ARG A 164 10.28 15.90 -9.31
C ARG A 164 9.48 16.88 -10.15
N ASP A 165 9.40 16.65 -11.45
CA ASP A 165 8.63 17.51 -12.36
C ASP A 165 7.14 17.51 -11.98
N TRP A 166 6.57 16.33 -11.72
CA TRP A 166 5.19 16.20 -11.25
C TRP A 166 4.91 17.02 -9.99
N ARG A 167 5.78 16.90 -8.98
CA ARG A 167 5.64 17.66 -7.73
C ARG A 167 5.73 19.17 -7.98
N TRP A 168 6.57 19.60 -8.91
CA TRP A 168 6.66 21.00 -9.30
C TRP A 168 5.36 21.48 -9.97
N GLN A 169 4.79 20.71 -10.90
CA GLN A 169 3.51 21.03 -11.52
C GLN A 169 2.36 21.07 -10.49
N LEU A 170 2.31 20.13 -9.55
CA LEU A 170 1.33 20.14 -8.46
C LEU A 170 1.47 21.40 -7.59
N HIS A 171 2.70 21.77 -7.24
CA HIS A 171 2.96 22.96 -6.44
C HIS A 171 2.47 24.23 -7.14
N LEU A 172 2.71 24.37 -8.45
CA LEU A 172 2.23 25.48 -9.25
C LEU A 172 0.69 25.57 -9.30
N ARG A 173 -0.01 24.43 -9.21
CA ARG A 173 -1.48 24.36 -9.16
C ARG A 173 -2.05 24.56 -7.75
N GLY A 174 -1.23 24.87 -6.76
CA GLY A 174 -1.64 24.97 -5.34
C GLY A 174 -2.00 23.63 -4.70
N GLY A 175 -1.57 22.52 -5.31
CA GLY A 175 -1.76 21.17 -4.78
C GLY A 175 -0.74 20.80 -3.70
N MET A 176 -1.10 19.82 -2.86
CA MET A 176 -0.16 19.19 -1.92
C MET A 176 0.57 18.00 -2.57
N ASP A 177 1.70 17.60 -1.97
CA ASP A 177 2.46 16.44 -2.43
C ASP A 177 1.60 15.17 -2.34
N ARG A 178 1.24 14.62 -3.51
CA ARG A 178 0.47 13.40 -3.61
C ARG A 178 1.43 12.22 -3.60
N ARG A 179 1.01 11.11 -2.99
CA ARG A 179 1.85 9.91 -2.93
C ARG A 179 1.85 9.22 -4.28
N LEU A 180 2.96 9.37 -4.99
CA LEU A 180 3.20 8.71 -6.27
C LEU A 180 3.74 7.31 -6.03
N ALA A 181 3.14 6.34 -6.69
CA ALA A 181 3.70 5.02 -6.89
C ALA A 181 4.02 4.85 -8.36
N LEU A 182 5.23 4.38 -8.68
CA LEU A 182 5.51 3.99 -10.04
C LEU A 182 4.57 2.85 -10.46
N GLU A 183 3.96 2.94 -11.63
CA GLU A 183 3.31 1.79 -12.28
C GLU A 183 4.28 1.13 -13.24
N ASP A 184 4.83 1.90 -14.20
CA ASP A 184 5.69 1.37 -15.26
C ASP A 184 6.46 2.49 -16.01
N ILE A 185 7.48 2.12 -16.76
CA ILE A 185 8.34 2.97 -17.60
C ILE A 185 8.43 2.32 -18.98
N ARG A 186 8.14 3.07 -20.04
CA ARG A 186 8.25 2.58 -21.43
C ARG A 186 8.70 3.71 -22.35
N PRO A 187 9.17 3.39 -23.57
CA PRO A 187 9.32 4.40 -24.62
C PRO A 187 8.04 5.22 -24.77
N ALA A 188 8.21 6.53 -24.93
CA ALA A 188 7.06 7.41 -25.11
C ALA A 188 6.31 7.06 -26.42
N PRO A 189 4.98 7.23 -26.50
CA PRO A 189 4.20 6.86 -27.70
C PRO A 189 4.61 7.62 -28.96
N ASP A 190 5.18 8.82 -28.81
CA ASP A 190 5.74 9.62 -29.91
C ASP A 190 7.12 9.12 -30.39
N GLY A 191 7.66 8.09 -29.73
CA GLY A 191 8.98 7.53 -29.99
C GLY A 191 10.14 8.37 -29.48
N GLN A 192 9.88 9.52 -28.84
CA GLN A 192 10.91 10.43 -28.38
C GLN A 192 11.13 10.26 -26.87
N GLY A 193 12.21 9.62 -26.47
CA GLY A 193 12.53 9.43 -25.04
C GLY A 193 11.61 8.44 -24.32
N GLN A 194 11.28 8.73 -23.06
CA GLN A 194 10.68 7.78 -22.13
C GLN A 194 9.45 8.36 -21.43
N ARG A 195 8.38 7.59 -21.34
CA ARG A 195 7.19 7.91 -20.56
C ARG A 195 7.21 7.14 -19.24
N VAL A 196 7.03 7.88 -18.14
CA VAL A 196 6.93 7.32 -16.78
C VAL A 196 5.48 7.44 -16.32
N CYS A 197 4.87 6.31 -15.98
CA CYS A 197 3.50 6.26 -15.48
C CYS A 197 3.48 6.08 -13.96
N PHE A 198 2.71 6.92 -13.28
CA PHE A 198 2.49 6.89 -11.84
C PHE A 198 1.03 6.62 -11.52
N ARG A 199 0.80 5.88 -10.43
CA ARG A 199 -0.47 5.85 -9.71
C ARG A 199 -0.40 6.85 -8.57
N ILE A 200 -1.42 7.71 -8.51
CA ILE A 200 -1.59 8.71 -7.47
C ILE A 200 -2.48 8.13 -6.38
N TYR A 201 -1.96 8.13 -5.16
CA TYR A 201 -2.69 7.74 -3.96
C TYR A 201 -3.08 8.96 -3.12
N THR A 202 -4.24 8.86 -2.48
CA THR A 202 -4.64 9.76 -1.40
C THR A 202 -3.72 9.60 -0.18
N TRP A 203 -3.88 10.49 0.81
CA TRP A 203 -3.16 10.39 2.08
C TRP A 203 -3.36 9.05 2.78
N PHE A 204 -4.53 8.41 2.59
CA PHE A 204 -4.90 7.12 3.19
C PHE A 204 -4.62 5.91 2.28
N TYR A 205 -3.77 6.05 1.26
CA TYR A 205 -3.48 4.97 0.31
C TYR A 205 -4.69 4.43 -0.45
N LEU A 206 -5.75 5.22 -0.59
CA LEU A 206 -6.78 4.93 -1.59
C LEU A 206 -6.30 5.40 -2.97
N PRO A 207 -6.36 4.55 -4.01
CA PRO A 207 -5.99 4.94 -5.37
C PRO A 207 -6.96 6.01 -5.86
N TYR A 208 -6.44 7.08 -6.44
CA TYR A 208 -7.23 8.24 -6.87
C TYR A 208 -7.21 8.41 -8.39
N GLN A 209 -6.01 8.55 -8.97
CA GLN A 209 -5.81 8.82 -10.39
C GLN A 209 -4.49 8.22 -10.86
N ARG A 210 -4.22 8.29 -12.17
CA ARG A 210 -2.89 8.09 -12.73
C ARG A 210 -2.33 9.42 -13.21
N ALA A 211 -1.03 9.47 -13.39
CA ALA A 211 -0.38 10.52 -14.15
C ALA A 211 0.73 9.92 -15.00
N TYR A 212 0.99 10.51 -16.16
CA TYR A 212 2.21 10.22 -16.90
C TYR A 212 3.04 11.48 -17.03
N ILE A 213 4.35 11.28 -17.17
CA ILE A 213 5.32 12.32 -17.53
C ILE A 213 6.18 11.78 -18.66
N ASP A 214 6.25 12.53 -19.75
CA ASP A 214 7.13 12.26 -20.87
C ASP A 214 8.43 12.99 -20.67
N LEU A 215 9.53 12.26 -20.69
CA LEU A 215 10.87 12.79 -20.58
C LEU A 215 11.52 12.87 -21.97
N ASP A 216 12.51 13.74 -22.11
CA ASP A 216 13.41 13.77 -23.27
C ASP A 216 14.24 12.48 -23.39
N GLU A 217 14.97 12.31 -24.49
CA GLU A 217 15.81 11.12 -24.74
C GLU A 217 16.87 10.89 -23.67
N ALA A 218 17.39 11.98 -23.08
CA ALA A 218 18.32 11.92 -21.97
C ALA A 218 17.65 11.52 -20.64
N GLY A 219 16.33 11.64 -20.54
CA GLY A 219 15.57 11.35 -19.33
C GLY A 219 15.74 12.42 -18.24
N LEU A 220 16.09 13.65 -18.62
CA LEU A 220 16.45 14.75 -17.72
C LEU A 220 15.35 15.79 -17.58
N ARG A 221 14.64 16.10 -18.66
CA ARG A 221 13.61 17.15 -18.70
C ARG A 221 12.26 16.57 -19.08
N ALA A 222 11.21 17.01 -18.40
CA ALA A 222 9.85 16.72 -18.81
C ALA A 222 9.49 17.55 -20.06
N ARG A 223 8.82 16.90 -21.00
CA ARG A 223 8.29 17.47 -22.25
C ARG A 223 6.78 17.65 -22.16
N ASP A 224 6.09 16.65 -21.61
CA ASP A 224 4.64 16.65 -21.40
C ASP A 224 4.28 15.87 -20.13
N GLY A 225 3.06 16.05 -19.63
CA GLY A 225 2.52 15.25 -18.55
C GLY A 225 1.14 15.71 -18.08
N ARG A 226 0.32 14.77 -17.64
CA ARG A 226 -1.05 15.06 -17.19
C ARG A 226 -1.59 14.03 -16.21
N GLU A 227 -2.66 14.43 -15.50
CA GLU A 227 -3.51 13.50 -14.72
C GLU A 227 -4.48 12.81 -15.67
N ILE A 228 -4.67 11.51 -15.49
CA ILE A 228 -5.69 10.73 -16.19
C ILE A 228 -6.52 9.90 -15.19
N PRO A 229 -7.79 9.58 -15.51
CA PRO A 229 -8.61 8.69 -14.71
C PRO A 229 -7.98 7.31 -14.52
N LEU A 230 -8.26 6.64 -13.39
CA LEU A 230 -7.80 5.26 -13.14
C LEU A 230 -8.31 4.23 -14.17
N THR A 231 -9.36 4.56 -14.92
CA THR A 231 -9.91 3.71 -15.99
C THR A 231 -9.11 3.80 -17.29
N GLN A 232 -8.31 4.86 -17.48
CA GLN A 232 -7.52 5.08 -18.70
C GLN A 232 -6.09 4.58 -18.54
N SER A 233 -5.53 4.04 -19.62
CA SER A 233 -4.13 3.61 -19.68
C SER A 233 -3.19 4.80 -19.83
N CYS A 234 -2.01 4.74 -19.18
CA CYS A 234 -0.93 5.70 -19.46
C CYS A 234 -0.33 5.56 -20.87
N TRP A 235 -0.62 4.44 -21.53
CA TRP A 235 0.04 4.01 -22.77
C TRP A 235 -0.86 4.11 -24.00
N GLU A 236 -2.15 4.36 -23.80
CA GLU A 236 -3.04 4.69 -24.92
C GLU A 236 -2.71 6.13 -25.34
N GLY A 237 -2.41 6.31 -26.62
CA GLY A 237 -2.25 7.64 -27.19
C GLY A 237 -3.56 8.41 -27.06
N ASP A 238 -3.47 9.73 -27.05
CA ASP A 238 -4.65 10.53 -27.34
C ASP A 238 -5.09 10.22 -28.77
N GLU A 239 -6.06 9.32 -28.93
CA GLU A 239 -6.89 9.41 -30.11
C GLU A 239 -7.65 10.74 -29.99
N PRO A 240 -7.46 11.67 -30.96
CA PRO A 240 -8.09 12.99 -30.94
C PRO A 240 -9.62 12.91 -31.01
#